data_AF-A0A2M6ZKY7-F1
#
_entry.id   AF-A0A2M6ZKY7-F1
#
_cell.length_a   1.000
_cell.length_b   1.000
_cell.length_c   1.000
_cell.angle_alpha   90.00
_cell.angle_beta   90.00
_cell.angle_gamma   90.00
#
_symmetry.space_group_name_H-M   'P 1'
#
loop_
_entity.id
_entity.type
_entity.pdbx_description
1 polymer ?
#
loop_
_entity_poly.entity_id
_entity_poly.type
_entity_poly.pdbx_seq_one_letter_code
_entity_poly.pdbx_strand_id
1 'polypeptide(L)'
;MSISFGKIEAILDRFPPQREYLISALQDVQANFNYISPAAMRAVCDHLGVPISRGWAVATFYTAFNLEPKGEHQIAVCMGTAC
;
A
#
# COMPACT_ATOMS: atom_id res chain seq x y z
N MET A 1 16.96 4.78 8.27
CA MET A 1 15.57 4.95 7.82
C MET A 1 14.86 3.61 7.99
N SER A 2 14.47 3.28 9.22
CA SER A 2 13.99 1.94 9.59
C SER A 2 12.48 1.86 9.39
N ILE A 3 12.06 1.40 8.21
CA ILE A 3 10.71 0.89 8.05
C ILE A 3 10.67 -0.41 8.85
N SER A 4 9.79 -0.50 9.84
CA SER A 4 9.65 -1.64 10.74
C SER A 4 9.11 -2.86 9.96
N PHE A 5 9.98 -3.57 9.23
CA PHE A 5 9.65 -4.72 8.40
C PHE A 5 8.78 -5.76 9.13
N GLY A 6 9.06 -6.01 10.42
CA GLY A 6 8.27 -6.96 11.20
C GLY A 6 6.79 -6.62 11.32
N LYS A 7 6.39 -5.35 11.22
CA LYS A 7 4.97 -4.97 11.17
C LYS A 7 4.33 -5.29 9.81
N ILE A 8 5.08 -5.17 8.72
CA ILE A 8 4.58 -5.50 7.37
C ILE A 8 4.36 -7.01 7.27
N GLU A 9 5.32 -7.81 7.73
CA GLU A 9 5.20 -9.28 7.73
C GLU A 9 3.99 -9.76 8.55
N ALA A 10 3.76 -9.16 9.73
CA ALA A 10 2.58 -9.49 10.54
C ALA A 10 1.24 -9.17 9.86
N ILE A 11 1.20 -8.12 9.02
CA ILE A 11 0.00 -7.80 8.22
C ILE A 11 -0.15 -8.82 7.09
N LEU A 12 0.95 -9.16 6.41
CA LEU A 12 0.96 -10.10 5.30
C LEU A 12 0.58 -11.52 5.70
N ASP A 13 0.99 -11.98 6.89
CA ASP A 13 0.66 -13.32 7.42
C ASP A 13 -0.85 -13.56 7.55
N ARG A 14 -1.64 -12.49 7.66
CA ARG A 14 -3.12 -12.57 7.70
C ARG A 14 -3.74 -12.87 6.34
N PHE A 15 -3.00 -12.66 5.25
CA PHE A 15 -3.48 -12.85 3.88
C PHE A 15 -2.93 -14.14 3.28
N PRO A 16 -3.78 -14.97 2.65
CA PRO A 16 -3.30 -16.13 1.91
C PRO A 16 -2.42 -15.66 0.73
N PRO A 17 -1.44 -16.47 0.29
CA PRO A 17 -0.51 -16.14 -0.80
C PRO A 17 -1.21 -16.24 -2.16
N GLN A 18 -2.18 -15.36 -2.40
CA GLN A 18 -3.06 -15.35 -3.55
C GLN A 18 -3.09 -13.93 -4.13
N ARG A 19 -2.83 -13.82 -5.44
CA ARG A 19 -2.79 -12.56 -6.20
C ARG A 19 -4.02 -11.66 -6.06
N GLU A 20 -5.14 -12.24 -5.65
CA GLU A 20 -6.45 -11.59 -5.48
C GLU A 20 -6.41 -10.58 -4.31
N TYR A 21 -5.57 -10.84 -3.31
CA TYR A 21 -5.43 -10.00 -2.12
C TYR A 21 -4.42 -8.87 -2.29
N LEU A 22 -3.86 -8.66 -3.49
CA LEU A 22 -2.87 -7.62 -3.73
C LEU A 22 -3.37 -6.23 -3.31
N ILE A 23 -4.58 -5.87 -3.72
CA ILE A 23 -5.18 -4.57 -3.39
C ILE A 23 -5.43 -4.47 -1.88
N SER A 24 -6.01 -5.51 -1.27
CA SER A 24 -6.31 -5.53 0.17
C SER A 24 -5.06 -5.46 1.03
N ALA A 25 -4.01 -6.21 0.68
CA ALA A 25 -2.73 -6.19 1.37
C ALA A 25 -2.07 -4.80 1.27
N LEU A 26 -2.07 -4.18 0.09
CA LEU A 26 -1.53 -2.83 -0.11
C LEU A 26 -2.34 -1.77 0.67
N GLN A 27 -3.66 -1.91 0.74
CA GLN A 27 -4.51 -1.03 1.54
C GLN A 27 -4.21 -1.13 3.04
N ASP A 28 -4.03 -2.34 3.56
CA ASP A 28 -3.73 -2.56 4.98
C ASP A 28 -2.32 -2.05 5.34
N VAL A 29 -1.33 -2.31 4.48
CA VAL A 29 0.01 -1.71 4.59
C VAL A 29 -0.08 -0.18 4.58
N GLN A 30 -0.81 0.42 3.65
CA GLN A 30 -0.97 1.87 3.62
C GLN A 30 -1.68 2.40 4.87
N ALA A 31 -2.70 1.71 5.38
CA ALA A 31 -3.41 2.13 6.59
C ALA A 31 -2.49 2.15 7.83
N ASN A 32 -1.51 1.26 7.88
CA ASN A 32 -0.56 1.17 8.99
C ASN A 32 0.66 2.12 8.84
N PHE A 33 1.06 2.44 7.60
CA PHE A 33 2.28 3.19 7.31
C PHE A 33 2.05 4.55 6.64
N ASN A 34 0.81 4.93 6.35
CA ASN A 34 0.37 6.13 5.59
C ASN A 34 0.84 6.23 4.12
N TYR A 35 1.84 5.45 3.73
CA TYR A 35 2.34 5.36 2.36
C TYR A 35 2.91 3.96 2.07
N ILE A 36 3.04 3.64 0.79
CA ILE A 36 3.60 2.38 0.31
C ILE A 36 5.04 2.63 -0.15
N SER A 37 6.00 2.22 0.68
CA SER A 37 7.41 2.26 0.30
C SER A 37 7.77 1.19 -0.74
N PRO A 38 8.85 1.38 -1.53
CA PRO A 38 9.34 0.35 -2.45
C PRO A 38 9.68 -0.98 -1.77
N ALA A 39 10.14 -0.91 -0.51
CA ALA A 39 10.43 -2.08 0.32
C ALA A 39 9.14 -2.84 0.71
N ALA A 40 8.12 -2.10 1.13
CA ALA A 40 6.82 -2.67 1.46
C ALA A 40 6.13 -3.30 0.24
N MET A 41 6.18 -2.61 -0.91
CA MET A 41 5.68 -3.15 -2.18
C MET A 41 6.33 -4.48 -2.53
N ARG A 42 7.66 -4.56 -2.38
CA ARG A 42 8.41 -5.80 -2.64
C ARG A 42 7.99 -6.92 -1.70
N ALA A 43 7.90 -6.66 -0.40
CA ALA A 43 7.47 -7.65 0.58
C ALA A 43 6.06 -8.18 0.27
N VAL A 44 5.11 -7.31 -0.08
CA VAL A 44 3.75 -7.69 -0.48
C VAL A 44 3.76 -8.55 -1.74
N CYS A 45 4.52 -8.13 -2.77
CA CYS A 45 4.63 -8.87 -4.02
C CYS A 45 5.27 -10.24 -3.84
N ASP A 46 6.33 -10.34 -3.03
CA ASP A 46 7.02 -11.58 -2.74
C ASP A 46 6.11 -12.55 -1.95
N HIS A 47 5.37 -12.06 -0.96
CA HIS A 47 4.41 -12.87 -0.18
C HIS A 47 3.27 -13.41 -1.03
N LEU A 48 2.72 -12.59 -1.92
CA LEU A 48 1.57 -12.96 -2.77
C LEU A 48 1.98 -13.66 -4.07
N GLY A 49 3.28 -13.84 -4.33
CA GLY A 49 3.81 -14.47 -5.55
C GLY A 49 3.51 -13.70 -6.83
N VAL A 50 3.47 -12.36 -6.75
CA VAL A 50 3.07 -11.48 -7.86
C VAL A 50 4.29 -10.68 -8.33
N PRO A 51 4.52 -10.52 -9.66
CA PRO A 51 5.63 -9.71 -10.13
C PRO A 51 5.49 -8.26 -9.66
N ILE A 52 6.62 -7.67 -9.23
CA ILE A 52 6.67 -6.30 -8.72
C ILE A 52 6.14 -5.27 -9.73
N SER A 53 6.28 -5.54 -11.03
CA SER A 53 5.71 -4.70 -12.10
C SER A 53 4.19 -4.58 -12.00
N ARG A 54 3.51 -5.67 -11.61
CA ARG A 54 2.06 -5.65 -11.40
C ARG A 54 1.69 -4.89 -10.13
N GLY A 55 2.48 -5.01 -9.06
CA GLY A 55 2.30 -4.22 -7.84
C GLY A 55 2.35 -2.72 -8.14
N TRP A 56 3.37 -2.27 -8.86
CA TRP A 56 3.48 -0.88 -9.31
C TRP A 56 2.36 -0.47 -10.26
N ALA A 57 1.99 -1.32 -11.23
CA ALA A 57 0.89 -1.01 -12.15
C ALA A 57 -0.41 -0.74 -11.39
N VAL A 58 -0.75 -1.55 -10.40
CA VAL A 58 -1.94 -1.37 -9.55
C VAL A 58 -1.82 -0.09 -8.71
N ALA A 59 -0.67 0.14 -8.08
CA ALA A 59 -0.46 1.30 -7.22
C ALA A 59 -0.49 2.63 -8.00
N THR A 60 -0.05 2.65 -9.26
CA THR A 60 -0.17 3.82 -10.15
C THR A 60 -1.56 3.97 -10.76
N PHE A 61 -2.29 2.86 -10.94
CA PHE A 61 -3.61 2.88 -11.55
C PHE A 61 -4.67 3.43 -10.58
N TYR A 62 -4.60 3.07 -9.29
CA TYR A 62 -5.54 3.55 -8.28
C TYR A 62 -4.97 4.77 -7.55
N THR A 63 -5.63 5.93 -7.69
CA THR A 63 -5.31 7.18 -6.99
C THR A 63 -5.48 7.10 -5.47
N ALA A 64 -6.10 6.02 -4.96
CA ALA A 64 -6.24 5.75 -3.53
C ALA A 64 -4.91 5.38 -2.86
N PHE A 65 -3.88 5.01 -3.63
CA PHE A 65 -2.58 4.66 -3.10
C PHE A 65 -1.60 5.83 -3.09
N ASN A 66 -0.86 5.96 -2.00
CA ASN A 66 0.13 6.97 -1.72
C ASN A 66 1.51 6.31 -1.86
N LEU A 67 2.20 6.64 -2.95
CA LEU A 67 3.54 6.14 -3.23
C LEU A 67 4.64 6.96 -2.56
N GLU A 68 4.27 8.13 -2.03
CA GLU A 68 5.15 9.07 -1.35
C GLU A 68 4.70 9.28 0.09
N PRO A 69 5.64 9.55 1.01
CA PRO A 69 5.32 9.78 2.42
C PRO A 69 4.38 10.99 2.53
N LYS A 70 3.16 10.73 3.01
CA LYS A 70 2.23 11.80 3.37
C LYS A 70 2.53 12.30 4.77
N GLY A 71 2.32 13.60 4.98
CA GLY A 71 2.38 14.20 6.30
C GLY A 71 1.35 13.59 7.25
N GLU A 72 1.56 13.79 8.55
CA GLU A 72 0.68 13.27 9.61
C GLU A 72 -0.78 13.74 9.47
N HIS A 73 -1.01 14.89 8.84
CA HIS A 73 -2.33 15.46 8.63
C HIS A 73 -2.69 15.48 7.15
N GLN A 74 -3.73 14.73 6.79
CA GLN A 74 -4.32 14.77 5.46
C GLN A 74 -5.52 15.73 5.47
N ILE A 75 -5.39 16.88 4.80
CA ILE A 75 -6.49 17.85 4.61
C ILE A 75 -7.07 17.64 3.21
N ALA A 76 -8.35 17.26 3.14
CA ALA A 76 -9.09 17.15 1.88
C ALA A 76 -10.17 18.24 1.85
N VAL A 77 -10.09 19.14 0.87
CA VAL A 77 -11.08 20.21 0.65
C VAL A 77 -11.92 19.83 -0.56
N CYS A 78 -13.24 19.88 -0.41
CA CYS A 78 -14.14 19.66 -1.53
C CYS A 78 -14.02 20.82 -2.54
N MET A 79 -13.73 20.49 -3.80
CA MET A 79 -13.68 21.44 -4.92
C MET A 79 -14.91 21.31 -5.83
N GLY A 80 -15.98 20.70 -5.33
CA GLY A 80 -17.25 20.56 -6.05
C GLY A 80 -18.02 21.88 -6.06
N THR A 81 -18.78 22.13 -7.12
CA THR A 81 -19.61 23.34 -7.24
C THR A 81 -20.71 23.46 -6.18
N ALA A 82 -20.97 22.40 -5.41
CA ALA A 82 -22.01 22.33 -4.40
C ALA A 82 -21.53 22.50 -2.94
N CYS A 83 -20.22 22.55 -2.67
CA CYS A 83 -19.64 22.37 -1.34
C CYS A 83 -19.52 23.62 -0.44
#